data_AF-A0A8T5GP14-F1
#
_entry.id   AF-A0A8T5GP14-F1
#
_cell.length_a   1.000
_cell.length_b   1.000
_cell.length_c   1.000
_cell.angle_alpha   90.00
_cell.angle_beta   90.00
_cell.angle_gamma   90.00
#
_symmetry.space_group_name_H-M   'P 1'
#
loop_
_entity.id
_entity.type
_entity.pdbx_description
1 polymer ?
#
loop_
_entity_poly.entity_id
_entity_poly.type
_entity_poly.pdbx_seq_one_letter_code
_entity_poly.pdbx_strand_id
1 'polypeptide(L)'
;MNLGNHHHLHKRKRVHQKLKKFPHPNKWIRFLDRLLLIVAVIGPVMSLPQVYKIYYYQSAAGISIMSFALLAVLNIPWIAYGFVHKDKPIIISSFLWIISNIVVVIGAITYG
;
A
#
# COMPACT_ATOMS: atom_id res chain seq x y z
N MET A 1 33.54 -41.98 12.07
CA MET A 1 32.25 -41.91 11.33
C MET A 1 31.23 -41.21 12.22
N ASN A 2 30.89 -39.95 11.94
CA ASN A 2 30.03 -39.14 12.80
C ASN A 2 28.71 -38.83 12.05
N LEU A 3 27.67 -39.61 12.33
CA LEU A 3 26.36 -39.61 11.64
C LEU A 3 25.29 -38.74 12.36
N GLY A 4 25.71 -37.72 13.12
CA GLY A 4 24.79 -36.94 13.97
C GLY A 4 24.15 -35.68 13.36
N ASN A 5 24.68 -35.11 12.27
CA ASN A 5 24.38 -33.71 11.93
C ASN A 5 23.29 -33.44 10.88
N HIS A 6 22.67 -34.46 10.28
CA HIS A 6 21.70 -34.23 9.20
C HIS A 6 20.25 -33.99 9.67
N HIS A 7 19.90 -34.34 10.91
CA HIS A 7 18.52 -34.20 11.40
C HIS A 7 18.08 -32.74 11.62
N HIS A 8 19.00 -31.83 11.95
CA HIS A 8 18.66 -30.44 12.23
C HIS A 8 18.40 -29.61 10.95
N LEU A 9 19.05 -29.98 9.84
CA LEU A 9 18.91 -29.27 8.56
C LEU A 9 17.50 -29.39 7.97
N HIS A 10 16.83 -30.53 8.19
CA HIS A 10 15.46 -30.76 7.72
C HIS A 10 14.41 -29.95 8.49
N LYS A 11 14.67 -29.62 9.77
CA LYS A 11 13.75 -28.78 10.56
C LYS A 11 13.69 -27.34 10.05
N ARG A 12 14.81 -26.76 9.62
CA ARG A 12 14.84 -25.39 9.04
C ARG A 12 14.08 -25.29 7.72
N LYS A 13 14.14 -26.31 6.85
CA LYS A 13 13.34 -26.35 5.61
C LYS A 13 11.82 -26.33 5.84
N ARG A 14 11.34 -26.90 6.94
CA ARG A 14 9.89 -26.95 7.27
C ARG A 14 9.35 -25.64 7.88
N VAL A 15 10.20 -24.79 8.44
CA VAL A 15 9.77 -23.47 8.97
C VAL A 15 9.32 -22.56 7.84
N HIS A 16 9.97 -22.61 6.67
CA HIS A 16 9.53 -21.89 5.47
C HIS A 16 8.29 -22.51 4.79
N GLN A 17 7.95 -23.78 5.07
CA GLN A 17 6.72 -24.41 4.57
C GLN A 17 5.44 -23.96 5.29
N LYS A 18 5.55 -23.26 6.43
CA LYS A 18 4.40 -22.64 7.13
C LYS A 18 4.02 -21.26 6.57
N LEU A 19 4.63 -20.81 5.48
CA LEU A 19 4.13 -19.67 4.71
C LEU A 19 2.83 -20.12 4.03
N LYS A 20 1.68 -19.64 4.53
CA LYS A 20 0.37 -19.92 3.94
C LYS A 20 0.40 -19.53 2.46
N LYS A 21 0.26 -20.50 1.56
CA LYS A 21 0.27 -20.27 0.10
C LYS A 21 -0.93 -19.39 -0.27
N PHE A 22 -0.64 -18.29 -0.96
CA PHE A 22 -1.63 -17.53 -1.73
C PHE A 22 -1.88 -18.30 -3.05
N PRO A 23 -3.12 -18.63 -3.43
CA PRO A 23 -4.40 -18.37 -2.77
C PRO A 23 -4.74 -19.36 -1.63
N HIS A 24 -5.28 -18.86 -0.52
CA HIS A 24 -5.70 -19.66 0.62
C HIS A 24 -6.82 -20.66 0.21
N PRO A 25 -6.86 -21.89 0.76
CA PRO A 25 -7.89 -22.88 0.44
C PRO A 25 -9.30 -22.47 0.89
N ASN A 26 -9.40 -21.64 1.94
CA ASN A 26 -10.68 -21.09 2.42
C ASN A 26 -11.23 -20.02 1.44
N LYS A 27 -12.46 -20.26 0.94
CA LYS A 27 -13.17 -19.36 0.01
C LYS A 27 -13.38 -17.95 0.58
N TRP A 28 -13.60 -17.81 1.89
CA TRP A 28 -13.78 -16.52 2.56
C TRP A 28 -12.52 -15.65 2.52
N ILE A 29 -11.35 -16.25 2.78
CA ILE A 29 -10.08 -15.53 2.77
C ILE A 29 -9.77 -15.04 1.34
N ARG A 30 -10.01 -15.88 0.32
CA ARG A 30 -9.83 -15.48 -1.08
C ARG A 30 -10.79 -14.37 -1.54
N PHE A 31 -11.98 -14.30 -0.95
CA PHE A 31 -12.93 -13.20 -1.20
C PHE A 31 -12.40 -11.91 -0.59
N LEU A 32 -11.96 -11.95 0.69
CA LEU A 32 -11.35 -10.81 1.37
C LEU A 32 -10.10 -10.31 0.63
N ASP A 33 -9.23 -11.21 0.17
CA ASP A 33 -8.03 -10.86 -0.61
C ASP A 33 -8.37 -10.05 -1.87
N ARG A 34 -9.44 -10.44 -2.59
CA ARG A 34 -9.92 -9.71 -3.77
C ARG A 34 -10.57 -8.38 -3.41
N LEU A 35 -11.35 -8.36 -2.33
CA LEU A 35 -11.99 -7.14 -1.85
C LEU A 35 -10.95 -6.11 -1.41
N LEU A 36 -9.90 -6.52 -0.70
CA LEU A 36 -8.80 -5.64 -0.30
C LEU A 36 -8.09 -5.01 -1.50
N LEU A 37 -7.91 -5.76 -2.59
CA LEU A 37 -7.32 -5.23 -3.82
C LEU A 37 -8.21 -4.17 -4.47
N ILE A 38 -9.53 -4.32 -4.41
CA ILE A 38 -10.49 -3.30 -4.88
C ILE A 38 -10.44 -2.07 -3.98
N VAL A 39 -10.49 -2.26 -2.65
CA VAL A 39 -10.45 -1.17 -1.67
C VAL A 39 -9.14 -0.38 -1.76
N ALA A 40 -8.02 -1.06 -2.03
CA ALA A 40 -6.72 -0.45 -2.27
C ALA A 40 -6.74 0.59 -3.41
N VAL A 41 -7.62 0.43 -4.40
CA VAL A 41 -7.79 1.41 -5.49
C VAL A 41 -8.84 2.46 -5.14
N ILE A 42 -9.95 2.05 -4.53
CA ILE A 42 -11.05 2.96 -4.18
C ILE A 42 -10.59 4.07 -3.22
N GLY A 43 -9.77 3.74 -2.21
CA GLY A 43 -9.31 4.73 -1.23
C GLY A 43 -8.65 5.95 -1.87
N PRO A 44 -7.56 5.79 -2.63
CA PRO A 44 -6.92 6.88 -3.38
C PRO A 44 -7.85 7.57 -4.38
N VAL A 45 -8.76 6.84 -5.05
CA VAL A 45 -9.74 7.44 -5.98
C VAL A 45 -10.69 8.41 -5.28
N MET A 46 -10.94 8.23 -3.98
CA MET A 46 -11.73 9.19 -3.19
C MET A 46 -11.01 10.53 -2.96
N SER A 47 -9.75 10.68 -3.38
CA SER A 47 -9.09 11.99 -3.45
C SER A 47 -9.50 12.80 -4.69
N LEU A 48 -10.12 12.18 -5.70
CA LEU A 48 -10.50 12.87 -6.95
C LEU A 48 -11.43 14.08 -6.72
N PRO A 49 -12.44 14.04 -5.83
CA PRO A 49 -13.25 15.22 -5.54
C PRO A 49 -12.43 16.38 -4.95
N GLN A 50 -11.41 16.07 -4.13
CA GLN A 50 -10.53 17.09 -3.57
C GLN A 50 -9.67 17.73 -4.66
N VAL A 51 -9.08 16.91 -5.53
CA VAL A 51 -8.34 17.38 -6.70
C VAL A 51 -9.25 18.23 -7.59
N TYR A 52 -10.44 17.73 -7.94
CA TYR A 52 -11.41 18.45 -8.75
C TYR A 52 -11.72 19.84 -8.18
N LYS A 53 -11.98 19.95 -6.86
CA LYS A 53 -12.26 21.24 -6.24
C LYS A 53 -11.12 22.24 -6.43
N ILE A 54 -9.87 21.82 -6.26
CA ILE A 54 -8.71 22.69 -6.39
C ILE A 54 -8.59 23.23 -7.82
N TYR A 55 -8.65 22.34 -8.82
CA TYR A 55 -8.41 22.72 -10.21
C TYR A 55 -9.63 23.39 -10.87
N TYR A 56 -10.85 23.02 -10.49
CA TYR A 56 -12.07 23.61 -11.03
C TYR A 56 -12.36 24.99 -10.45
N TYR A 57 -12.30 25.12 -9.11
CA TYR A 57 -12.53 26.41 -8.46
C TYR A 57 -11.29 27.30 -8.40
N GLN A 58 -10.14 26.80 -8.88
CA GLN A 58 -8.85 27.50 -8.85
C GLN A 58 -8.54 28.07 -7.47
N SER A 59 -8.87 27.31 -6.43
CA SER A 59 -8.70 27.72 -5.05
C SER A 59 -8.32 26.53 -4.19
N ALA A 60 -7.22 26.67 -3.47
CA ALA A 60 -6.78 25.73 -2.45
C ALA A 60 -6.99 26.26 -1.02
N ALA A 61 -7.94 27.19 -0.85
CA ALA A 61 -8.24 27.76 0.45
C ALA A 61 -8.56 26.66 1.49
N GLY A 62 -7.81 26.68 2.61
CA GLY A 62 -7.94 25.70 3.69
C GLY A 62 -7.18 24.38 3.49
N ILE A 63 -6.43 24.22 2.39
CA ILE A 63 -5.58 23.05 2.18
C ILE A 63 -4.20 23.27 2.76
N SER A 64 -3.80 22.40 3.69
CA SER A 64 -2.45 22.40 4.26
C SER A 64 -1.47 21.66 3.34
N ILE A 65 -0.65 22.41 2.58
CA ILE A 65 0.43 21.86 1.73
C ILE A 65 1.33 20.92 2.54
N MET A 66 1.71 21.34 3.75
CA MET A 66 2.58 20.55 4.64
C MET A 66 1.96 19.19 4.99
N SER A 67 0.66 19.16 5.28
CA SER A 67 -0.03 17.91 5.61
C SER A 67 -0.02 16.93 4.43
N PHE A 68 -0.36 17.39 3.22
CA PHE A 68 -0.37 16.51 2.04
C PHE A 68 1.03 16.08 1.60
N ALA A 69 2.03 16.96 1.72
CA ALA A 69 3.43 16.60 1.47
C ALA A 69 3.93 15.54 2.45
N LEU A 70 3.64 15.69 3.75
CA LEU A 70 3.99 14.69 4.76
C LEU A 70 3.28 13.37 4.52
N LEU A 71 2.00 13.38 4.13
CA LEU A 71 1.27 12.16 3.78
C LEU A 71 1.89 11.44 2.57
N ALA A 72 2.42 12.17 1.57
CA ALA A 72 3.15 11.55 0.46
C ALA A 72 4.43 10.85 0.94
N VAL A 73 5.22 11.52 1.79
CA VAL A 73 6.47 10.93 2.35
C VAL A 73 6.18 9.74 3.25
N LEU A 74 5.14 9.83 4.09
CA LEU A 74 4.74 8.75 5.01
C LEU A 74 4.24 7.50 4.28
N ASN A 75 3.88 7.58 3.00
CA ASN A 75 3.55 6.41 2.19
C ASN A 75 4.78 5.64 1.69
N ILE A 76 5.98 6.22 1.73
CA ILE A 76 7.21 5.54 1.28
C ILE A 76 7.52 4.30 2.14
N PRO A 77 7.51 4.36 3.49
CA PRO A 77 7.66 3.17 4.32
C PRO A 77 6.61 2.09 4.05
N TRP A 78 5.37 2.47 3.71
CA TRP A 78 4.31 1.50 3.39
C TRP A 78 4.57 0.74 2.09
N ILE A 79 5.10 1.41 1.07
CA ILE A 79 5.54 0.76 -0.16
C ILE A 79 6.66 -0.24 0.14
N ALA A 80 7.67 0.17 0.92
CA ALA A 80 8.75 -0.72 1.33
C ALA A 80 8.23 -1.93 2.12
N TYR A 81 7.31 -1.70 3.05
CA TYR A 81 6.64 -2.75 3.83
C TYR A 81 5.89 -3.73 2.92
N GLY A 82 5.12 -3.22 1.95
CA GLY A 82 4.38 -4.02 0.98
C GLY A 82 5.31 -4.90 0.14
N PHE A 83 6.46 -4.39 -0.30
CA PHE A 83 7.47 -5.20 -1.01
C PHE A 83 8.05 -6.32 -0.14
N VAL A 84 8.41 -6.02 1.12
CA VAL A 84 8.95 -7.01 2.07
C VAL A 84 7.94 -8.14 2.31
N HIS A 85 6.66 -7.82 2.45
CA HIS A 85 5.59 -8.79 2.74
C HIS A 85 4.93 -9.38 1.48
N LYS A 86 5.33 -8.93 0.28
CA LYS A 86 4.73 -9.28 -1.01
C LYS A 86 3.22 -9.00 -1.06
N ASP A 87 2.78 -7.95 -0.36
CA ASP A 87 1.37 -7.52 -0.29
C ASP A 87 1.07 -6.51 -1.40
N LYS A 88 0.53 -7.02 -2.52
CA LYS A 88 0.21 -6.20 -3.70
C LYS A 88 -0.82 -5.10 -3.40
N PRO A 89 -1.94 -5.36 -2.70
CA PRO A 89 -2.88 -4.32 -2.30
C PRO A 89 -2.23 -3.12 -1.61
N ILE A 90 -1.34 -3.35 -0.64
CA ILE A 90 -0.67 -2.26 0.08
C ILE A 90 0.23 -1.45 -0.87
N ILE A 91 1.04 -2.12 -1.70
CA ILE A 91 1.93 -1.44 -2.65
C ILE A 91 1.13 -0.55 -3.61
N ILE A 92 0.06 -1.08 -4.20
CA ILE A 92 -0.78 -0.35 -5.16
C ILE A 92 -1.46 0.83 -4.48
N SER A 93 -2.05 0.62 -3.30
CA SER A 93 -2.74 1.66 -2.53
C SER A 93 -1.79 2.80 -2.17
N SER A 94 -0.64 2.49 -1.56
CA SER A 94 0.32 3.51 -1.13
C SER A 94 0.92 4.27 -2.30
N PHE A 95 1.17 3.60 -3.43
CA PHE A 95 1.65 4.28 -4.64
C PHE A 95 0.61 5.26 -5.20
N LEU A 96 -0.65 4.86 -5.30
CA LEU A 96 -1.73 5.75 -5.72
C LEU A 96 -1.94 6.91 -4.74
N TRP A 97 -1.82 6.67 -3.43
CA TRP A 97 -1.87 7.74 -2.43
C TRP A 97 -0.74 8.77 -2.61
N ILE A 98 0.48 8.34 -2.92
CA ILE A 98 1.58 9.27 -3.22
C ILE A 98 1.22 10.16 -4.41
N ILE A 99 0.75 9.57 -5.51
CA ILE A 99 0.35 10.33 -6.71
C ILE A 99 -0.76 11.33 -6.36
N SER A 100 -1.83 10.88 -5.71
CA SER A 100 -2.94 11.73 -5.30
C SER A 100 -2.50 12.90 -4.42
N ASN A 101 -1.65 12.64 -3.43
CA ASN A 101 -1.15 13.68 -2.53
C ASN A 101 -0.23 14.68 -3.26
N ILE A 102 0.61 14.21 -4.17
CA ILE A 102 1.45 15.10 -5.00
C ILE A 102 0.58 15.99 -5.88
N VAL A 103 -0.46 15.45 -6.52
CA VAL A 103 -1.39 16.25 -7.33
C VAL A 103 -2.08 17.32 -6.48
N VAL A 104 -2.51 16.98 -5.26
CA VAL A 104 -3.07 17.96 -4.32
C VAL A 104 -2.05 19.04 -3.95
N VAL A 105 -0.80 18.66 -3.66
CA VAL A 105 0.28 19.61 -3.33
C VAL A 105 0.54 20.56 -4.50
N ILE A 106 0.63 20.05 -5.73
CA ILE A 106 0.84 20.88 -6.93
C ILE A 106 -0.31 21.87 -7.10
N GLY A 107 -1.55 21.37 -7.03
CA GLY A 107 -2.74 22.22 -7.09
C GLY A 107 -2.75 23.28 -5.97
N ALA A 108 -2.36 22.90 -4.76
CA ALA A 108 -2.31 23.81 -3.62
C ALA A 108 -1.20 24.88 -3.74
N ILE A 109 -0.07 24.57 -4.37
CA ILE A 109 0.98 25.56 -4.67
C ILE A 109 0.53 26.50 -5.81
N THR A 110 -0.24 26.00 -6.77
CA THR A 110 -0.66 26.77 -7.95
C THR A 110 -1.82 27.72 -7.63
N TYR A 111 -2.73 27.31 -6.74
CA TYR A 111 -4.00 28.00 -6.45
C TYR A 111 -4.21 28.35 -4.97
N GLY A 112 -3.16 28.26 -4.16
CA GLY A 112 -3.16 28.58 -2.72
C GLY A 112 -2.76 30.01 -2.42
#